data_AF-A0A9P1CZQ8-F1
#
_entry.id   AF-A0A9P1CZQ8-F1
#
_cell.length_a   1.000
_cell.length_b   1.000
_cell.length_c   1.000
_cell.angle_alpha   90.00
_cell.angle_beta   90.00
_cell.angle_gamma   90.00
#
_symmetry.space_group_name_H-M   'P 1'
#
loop_
_entity.id
_entity.type
_entity.pdbx_description
1 polymer ?
#
loop_
_entity_poly.entity_id
_entity_poly.type
_entity_poly.pdbx_seq_one_letter_code
_entity_poly.pdbx_strand_id
1 'polypeptide(L)'
;MMSFRCWTCAGVLSCLLALRVGALPSVKTPLGVAEGIFAADGVERYGGIPYAQPPLGKRRFAVAELFDTPWPAGRLDARKTGAPCINNPLGDPRSMPLDADSPPSPNEDCLHLNIWRPSNSSGPHPVMVYNFGGGLCSGYAGNPYFNGSKFAIEHGVIDSWFMRS
;
A
#
# COMPACT_ATOMS: atom_id res chain seq x y z
N MET A 1 17.68 -60.44 -50.00
CA MET A 1 17.87 -59.88 -48.65
C MET A 1 18.27 -58.42 -48.79
N MET A 2 17.33 -57.48 -48.61
CA MET A 2 17.62 -56.05 -48.48
C MET A 2 16.60 -55.42 -47.53
N SER A 3 17.16 -54.65 -46.61
CA SER A 3 16.63 -53.96 -45.43
C SER A 3 15.53 -52.94 -45.74
N PHE A 4 14.57 -52.77 -44.82
CA PHE A 4 13.92 -51.47 -44.56
C PHE A 4 13.64 -51.26 -43.06
N ARG A 5 14.18 -50.17 -42.54
CA ARG A 5 13.97 -49.60 -41.19
C ARG A 5 12.62 -48.87 -41.15
N CYS A 6 11.98 -48.81 -39.98
CA CYS A 6 11.11 -47.69 -39.64
C CYS A 6 11.20 -47.41 -38.14
N TRP A 7 11.78 -46.26 -37.78
CA TRP A 7 11.73 -45.67 -36.45
C TRP A 7 10.58 -44.66 -36.45
N THR A 8 9.61 -44.83 -35.56
CA THR A 8 8.61 -43.78 -35.27
C THR A 8 9.03 -43.03 -34.01
N CYS A 9 9.38 -41.76 -34.16
CA CYS A 9 9.50 -40.81 -33.05
C CYS A 9 8.11 -40.25 -32.74
N ALA A 10 7.54 -40.59 -31.59
CA ALA A 10 6.36 -39.91 -31.04
C ALA A 10 6.83 -38.67 -30.27
N GLY A 11 6.59 -37.48 -30.83
CA GLY A 11 6.83 -36.20 -30.16
C GLY A 11 5.68 -35.86 -29.22
N VAL A 12 5.97 -35.72 -27.93
CA VAL A 12 5.01 -35.25 -26.92
C VAL A 12 4.96 -33.72 -26.99
N LEU A 13 3.85 -33.17 -27.48
CA LEU A 13 3.61 -31.73 -27.48
C LEU A 13 3.25 -31.28 -26.05
N SER A 14 4.23 -30.73 -25.32
CA SER A 14 3.99 -30.13 -24.01
C SER A 14 3.42 -28.72 -24.19
N CYS A 15 2.14 -28.55 -23.85
CA CYS A 15 1.47 -27.27 -23.88
C CYS A 15 1.83 -26.49 -22.61
N LEU A 16 2.81 -25.58 -22.71
CA LEU A 16 3.18 -24.67 -21.62
C LEU A 16 2.07 -23.62 -21.45
N LEU A 17 1.20 -23.81 -20.45
CA LEU A 17 0.30 -22.75 -19.99
C LEU A 17 1.14 -21.63 -19.36
N ALA A 18 1.35 -20.54 -20.10
CA ALA A 18 1.90 -19.32 -19.54
C ALA A 18 0.83 -18.68 -18.63
N LEU A 19 1.01 -18.77 -17.31
CA LEU A 19 0.23 -17.97 -16.35
C LEU A 19 0.48 -16.49 -16.66
N ARG A 20 -0.54 -15.76 -17.11
CA ARG A 20 -0.49 -14.30 -17.12
C ARG A 20 -0.70 -13.81 -15.69
N VAL A 21 0.39 -13.50 -15.00
CA VAL A 21 0.33 -12.69 -13.77
C VAL A 21 -0.21 -11.32 -14.20
N GLY A 22 -1.41 -10.97 -13.75
CA GLY A 22 -1.96 -9.64 -13.97
C GLY A 22 -1.05 -8.57 -13.35
N ALA A 23 -0.81 -7.48 -14.06
CA ALA A 23 -0.01 -6.38 -13.52
C ALA A 23 -0.71 -5.75 -12.31
N LEU A 24 0.06 -5.43 -11.26
CA LEU A 24 -0.44 -4.69 -10.10
C LEU A 24 -0.84 -3.26 -10.48
N PRO A 25 -1.80 -2.63 -9.76
CA PRO A 25 -2.17 -1.26 -10.02
C PRO A 25 -0.99 -0.33 -9.71
N SER A 26 -0.77 0.66 -10.56
CA SER A 26 0.33 1.62 -10.40
C SER A 26 -0.10 3.03 -10.81
N VAL A 27 0.43 4.02 -10.10
CA VAL A 27 0.14 5.44 -10.32
C VAL A 27 1.43 6.24 -10.46
N LYS A 28 1.48 7.12 -11.45
CA LYS A 28 2.59 8.08 -11.62
C LYS A 28 2.35 9.29 -10.73
N THR A 29 3.38 9.70 -9.99
CA THR A 29 3.43 10.89 -9.15
C THR A 29 4.66 11.72 -9.54
N PRO A 30 4.79 12.97 -9.04
CA PRO A 30 6.02 13.73 -9.20
C PRO A 30 7.26 13.07 -8.57
N LEU A 31 7.06 12.18 -7.59
CA LEU A 31 8.14 11.48 -6.87
C LEU A 31 8.53 10.14 -7.50
N GLY A 32 7.72 9.61 -8.44
CA GLY A 32 7.95 8.33 -9.09
C GLY A 32 6.67 7.54 -9.32
N VAL A 33 6.77 6.21 -9.45
CA VAL A 33 5.64 5.30 -9.64
C VAL A 33 5.33 4.57 -8.33
N ALA A 34 4.11 4.73 -7.82
CA ALA A 34 3.65 4.00 -6.64
C ALA A 34 2.94 2.72 -7.10
N GLU A 35 3.34 1.57 -6.57
CA GLU A 35 2.76 0.27 -6.88
C GLU A 35 1.88 -0.22 -5.73
N GLY A 36 0.59 -0.35 -6.00
CA GLY A 36 -0.40 -0.75 -5.00
C GLY A 36 -0.83 -2.20 -5.11
N ILE A 37 -1.97 -2.49 -4.50
CA ILE A 37 -2.68 -3.77 -4.65
C ILE A 37 -4.12 -3.54 -5.10
N PHE A 38 -4.70 -4.54 -5.76
CA PHE A 38 -6.16 -4.64 -5.83
C PHE A 38 -6.67 -5.13 -4.47
N ALA A 39 -7.39 -4.28 -3.76
CA ALA A 39 -8.14 -4.63 -2.57
C ALA A 39 -9.51 -5.22 -2.98
N ALA A 40 -10.34 -5.56 -1.99
CA ALA A 40 -11.66 -6.14 -2.22
C ALA A 40 -12.52 -5.32 -3.21
N ASP A 41 -13.37 -6.03 -3.96
CA ASP A 41 -14.51 -5.48 -4.71
C ASP A 41 -14.21 -4.30 -5.64
N GLY A 42 -13.05 -4.35 -6.33
CA GLY A 42 -12.72 -3.35 -7.35
C GLY A 42 -12.20 -2.04 -6.77
N VAL A 43 -11.34 -2.13 -5.76
CA VAL A 43 -10.60 -1.00 -5.19
C VAL A 43 -9.11 -1.18 -5.42
N GLU A 44 -8.42 -0.09 -5.75
CA GLU A 44 -6.96 -0.01 -5.68
C GLU A 44 -6.56 0.61 -4.35
N ARG A 45 -5.61 -0.03 -3.64
CA ARG A 45 -5.03 0.49 -2.41
C ARG A 45 -3.54 0.76 -2.59
N TYR A 46 -3.12 1.93 -2.15
CA TYR A 46 -1.73 2.35 -2.07
C TYR A 46 -1.43 2.75 -0.63
N GLY A 47 -0.67 1.93 0.10
CA GLY A 47 -0.33 2.16 1.50
C GLY A 47 1.11 2.63 1.69
N GLY A 48 1.39 3.18 2.86
CA GLY A 48 2.77 3.49 3.26
C GLY A 48 3.44 4.57 2.42
N ILE A 49 2.67 5.50 1.86
CA ILE A 49 3.22 6.59 1.04
C ILE A 49 3.76 7.67 1.97
N PRO A 50 5.06 8.03 1.92
CA PRO A 50 5.60 9.08 2.76
C PRO A 50 5.07 10.45 2.31
N TYR A 51 4.51 11.22 3.24
CA TYR A 51 4.10 12.62 2.98
C TYR A 51 5.01 13.65 3.65
N ALA A 52 5.80 13.20 4.63
CA ALA A 52 6.79 14.03 5.31
C ALA A 52 8.10 13.27 5.49
N GLN A 53 9.17 14.03 5.67
CA GLN A 53 10.48 13.51 6.01
C GLN A 53 10.44 12.72 7.32
N PRO A 54 11.17 11.59 7.44
CA PRO A 54 11.22 10.83 8.67
C PRO A 54 11.66 11.73 9.86
N PRO A 55 10.91 11.77 10.97
CA PRO A 55 11.18 12.66 12.10
C PRO A 55 12.27 12.10 13.02
N LEU A 56 13.39 11.68 12.43
CA LEU A 56 14.51 11.03 13.10
C LEU A 56 15.57 12.05 13.55
N GLY A 57 16.26 11.75 14.64
CA GLY A 57 17.40 12.54 15.12
C GLY A 57 17.03 14.00 15.36
N LYS A 58 17.66 14.94 14.63
CA LYS A 58 17.39 16.39 14.75
C LYS A 58 15.99 16.80 14.32
N ARG A 59 15.31 15.99 13.50
CA ARG A 59 13.91 16.23 13.09
C ARG A 59 12.91 15.78 14.15
N ARG A 60 13.34 15.04 15.17
CA ARG A 60 12.47 14.63 16.26
C ARG A 60 12.00 15.88 17.03
N PHE A 61 10.68 16.02 17.16
CA PHE A 61 10.00 17.18 17.76
C PHE A 61 10.14 18.50 16.97
N ALA A 62 10.72 18.47 15.78
CA ALA A 62 10.66 19.59 14.85
C ALA A 62 9.35 19.56 14.06
N VAL A 63 9.03 20.67 13.40
CA VAL A 63 7.93 20.74 12.43
C VAL A 63 8.22 19.75 11.30
N ALA A 64 7.18 19.03 10.85
CA ALA A 64 7.31 18.09 9.74
C ALA A 64 7.74 18.81 8.46
N GLU A 65 8.80 18.29 7.84
CA GLU A 65 9.27 18.75 6.53
C GLU A 65 8.60 17.94 5.42
N LEU A 66 8.25 18.58 4.31
CA LEU A 66 7.63 17.89 3.17
C LEU A 66 8.57 16.80 2.62
N PHE A 67 8.01 15.64 2.28
CA PHE A 67 8.75 14.65 1.52
C PHE A 67 8.81 15.05 0.04
N ASP A 68 9.97 15.51 -0.43
CA ASP A 68 10.20 16.07 -1.76
C ASP A 68 11.26 15.30 -2.58
N THR A 69 11.87 14.28 -1.98
CA THR A 69 12.87 13.44 -2.65
C THR A 69 12.20 12.40 -3.54
N PRO A 70 12.57 12.29 -4.84
CA PRO A 70 12.11 11.19 -5.68
C PRO A 70 12.48 9.82 -5.09
N TRP A 71 11.62 8.83 -5.29
CA TRP A 71 11.86 7.50 -4.74
C TRP A 71 13.08 6.82 -5.39
N PRO A 72 13.82 5.98 -4.64
CA PRO A 72 14.89 5.17 -5.21
C PRO A 72 14.40 4.36 -6.40
N ALA A 73 15.18 4.35 -7.49
CA ALA A 73 14.79 3.75 -8.78
C ALA A 73 13.48 4.29 -9.40
N GLY A 74 12.96 5.43 -8.90
CA GLY A 74 11.72 6.04 -9.34
C GLY A 74 10.47 5.23 -8.98
N ARG A 75 10.53 4.36 -7.98
CA ARG A 75 9.40 3.47 -7.60
C ARG A 75 9.22 3.38 -6.09
N LEU A 76 7.97 3.29 -5.65
CA LEU A 76 7.59 2.97 -4.28
C LEU A 76 6.74 1.70 -4.26
N ASP A 77 7.14 0.74 -3.41
CA ASP A 77 6.30 -0.38 -3.04
C ASP A 77 5.24 0.09 -2.03
N ALA A 78 4.07 0.46 -2.55
CA ALA A 78 2.92 0.92 -1.77
C ALA A 78 1.93 -0.23 -1.46
N ARG A 79 2.41 -1.49 -1.41
CA ARG A 79 1.53 -2.65 -1.16
C ARG A 79 1.28 -2.87 0.33
N LYS A 80 2.08 -2.31 1.21
CA LYS A 80 1.94 -2.43 2.67
C LYS A 80 1.60 -1.07 3.28
N THR A 81 0.88 -1.08 4.39
CA THR A 81 0.68 0.13 5.19
C THR A 81 2.01 0.53 5.85
N GLY A 82 2.23 1.83 6.05
CA GLY A 82 3.40 2.34 6.76
C GLY A 82 3.40 1.93 8.23
N ALA A 83 4.50 2.13 8.95
CA ALA A 83 4.58 1.75 10.36
C ALA A 83 3.71 2.65 11.26
N PRO A 84 3.12 2.11 12.34
CA PRO A 84 2.54 2.94 13.38
C PRO A 84 3.61 3.79 14.06
N CYS A 85 3.25 5.01 14.45
CA CYS A 85 4.14 5.82 15.29
C CYS A 85 4.31 5.18 16.67
N ILE A 86 5.48 5.40 17.27
CA ILE A 86 5.72 5.02 18.67
C ILE A 86 4.68 5.74 19.56
N ASN A 87 3.83 4.96 20.21
CA ASN A 87 2.73 5.45 21.04
C ASN A 87 2.56 4.58 22.30
N ASN A 88 1.73 5.01 23.26
CA ASN A 88 1.51 4.25 24.49
C ASN A 88 0.49 3.12 24.24
N PRO A 89 0.87 1.83 24.37
CA PRO A 89 -0.04 0.71 24.12
C PRO A 89 -1.22 0.65 25.10
N LEU A 90 -1.16 1.37 26.23
CA LEU A 90 -2.19 1.37 27.27
C LEU A 90 -3.37 2.34 26.99
N GLY A 91 -3.31 3.16 25.93
CA GLY A 91 -4.29 4.23 25.69
C GLY A 91 -5.58 3.82 24.97
N ASP A 92 -5.54 2.79 24.13
CA ASP A 92 -6.72 2.28 23.41
C ASP A 92 -6.46 0.84 22.92
N PRO A 93 -7.24 -0.18 23.32
CA PRO A 93 -7.07 -1.54 22.82
C PRO A 93 -7.26 -1.67 21.31
N ARG A 94 -7.92 -0.70 20.65
CA ARG A 94 -8.02 -0.61 19.18
C ARG A 94 -6.77 -0.02 18.53
N SER A 95 -5.86 0.59 19.30
CA SER A 95 -4.59 1.11 18.78
C SER A 95 -3.51 0.03 18.62
N MET A 96 -3.75 -1.16 19.20
CA MET A 96 -3.02 -2.36 18.83
C MET A 96 -3.47 -2.79 17.44
N PRO A 97 -2.54 -3.07 16.52
CA PRO A 97 -2.90 -3.69 15.27
C PRO A 97 -3.56 -5.05 15.56
N LEU A 98 -4.86 -5.15 15.29
CA LEU A 98 -5.57 -6.42 15.28
C LEU A 98 -5.36 -6.99 13.88
N ASP A 99 -4.64 -8.10 13.78
CA ASP A 99 -3.87 -8.52 12.61
C ASP A 99 -4.68 -8.71 11.31
N ALA A 100 -3.95 -8.65 10.18
CA ALA A 100 -4.20 -9.60 9.10
C ALA A 100 -2.92 -10.24 8.55
N ASP A 101 -1.72 -9.64 8.61
CA ASP A 101 -0.49 -10.27 8.03
C ASP A 101 0.87 -9.84 8.65
N SER A 102 0.94 -9.45 9.93
CA SER A 102 2.09 -8.79 10.59
C SER A 102 2.15 -7.28 10.30
N PRO A 103 1.47 -6.47 11.13
CA PRO A 103 1.58 -5.02 11.05
C PRO A 103 3.03 -4.60 11.32
N PRO A 104 3.55 -3.54 10.68
CA PRO A 104 4.92 -3.13 10.92
C PRO A 104 5.09 -2.79 12.41
N SER A 105 6.25 -3.16 12.98
CA SER A 105 6.60 -2.73 14.33
C SER A 105 6.56 -1.21 14.43
N PRO A 106 6.12 -0.64 15.57
CA PRO A 106 6.15 0.80 15.77
C PRO A 106 7.53 1.40 15.48
N ASN A 107 7.55 2.52 14.76
CA ASN A 107 8.77 3.20 14.33
C ASN A 107 8.59 4.72 14.44
N GLU A 108 9.69 5.47 14.61
CA GLU A 108 9.67 6.93 14.49
C GLU A 108 9.50 7.36 13.03
N ASP A 109 9.95 6.54 12.06
CA ASP A 109 9.62 6.70 10.65
C ASP A 109 8.18 6.22 10.37
N CYS A 110 7.21 7.06 10.71
CA CYS A 110 5.79 6.71 10.70
C CYS A 110 4.89 7.73 9.96
N LEU A 111 5.46 8.76 9.31
CA LEU A 111 4.72 9.80 8.61
C LEU A 111 4.30 9.35 7.21
N HIS A 112 3.41 8.37 7.18
CA HIS A 112 2.88 7.73 5.98
C HIS A 112 1.37 7.87 5.87
N LEU A 113 0.88 7.89 4.63
CA LEU A 113 -0.54 7.85 4.32
C LEU A 113 -0.95 6.59 3.56
N ASN A 114 -2.25 6.32 3.53
CA ASN A 114 -2.84 5.24 2.76
C ASN A 114 -4.01 5.77 1.92
N ILE A 115 -4.06 5.36 0.64
CA ILE A 115 -5.05 5.79 -0.33
C ILE A 115 -5.88 4.60 -0.80
N TRP A 116 -7.20 4.77 -0.86
CA TRP A 116 -8.14 3.85 -1.50
C TRP A 116 -8.89 4.58 -2.60
N ARG A 117 -8.98 3.97 -3.78
CA ARG A 117 -9.77 4.49 -4.90
C ARG A 117 -10.49 3.37 -5.64
N PRO A 118 -11.63 3.64 -6.30
CA PRO A 118 -12.24 2.64 -7.19
C PRO A 118 -11.29 2.29 -8.34
N SER A 119 -11.18 0.99 -8.62
CA SER A 119 -10.51 0.44 -9.80
C SER A 119 -11.27 0.85 -11.06
N ASN A 120 -10.55 0.97 -12.18
CA ASN A 120 -11.11 1.30 -13.49
C ASN A 120 -11.89 2.63 -13.53
N SER A 121 -11.69 3.50 -12.55
CA SER A 121 -12.27 4.85 -12.53
C SER A 121 -11.38 5.82 -13.30
N SER A 122 -12.00 6.75 -14.03
CA SER A 122 -11.30 7.80 -14.77
C SER A 122 -11.88 9.16 -14.41
N GLY A 123 -11.03 10.19 -14.49
CA GLY A 123 -11.41 11.54 -14.12
C GLY A 123 -11.29 11.84 -12.62
N PRO A 124 -11.67 13.07 -12.21
CA PRO A 124 -11.58 13.50 -10.83
C PRO A 124 -12.64 12.83 -9.96
N HIS A 125 -12.26 12.51 -8.72
CA HIS A 125 -13.16 12.01 -7.69
C HIS A 125 -13.12 12.94 -6.47
N PRO A 126 -14.20 13.03 -5.70
CA PRO A 126 -14.14 13.64 -4.37
C PRO A 126 -13.14 12.87 -3.50
N VAL A 127 -12.38 13.62 -2.69
CA VAL A 127 -11.38 13.08 -1.76
C VAL A 127 -11.84 13.34 -0.34
N MET A 128 -11.90 12.28 0.48
CA MET A 128 -12.07 12.37 1.92
C MET A 128 -10.72 12.12 2.59
N VAL A 129 -10.32 13.03 3.48
CA VAL A 129 -9.13 12.83 4.34
C VAL A 129 -9.60 12.40 5.72
N TYR A 130 -9.16 11.23 6.17
CA TYR A 130 -9.47 10.69 7.49
C TYR A 130 -8.27 10.84 8.44
N ASN A 131 -8.48 11.58 9.53
CA ASN A 131 -7.55 11.66 10.65
C ASN A 131 -8.07 10.80 11.80
N PHE A 132 -7.30 9.80 12.20
CA PHE A 132 -7.72 8.88 13.24
C PHE A 132 -7.69 9.54 14.64
N GLY A 133 -8.57 9.07 15.53
CA GLY A 133 -8.59 9.49 16.94
C GLY A 133 -7.48 8.85 17.78
N GLY A 134 -7.58 8.94 19.10
CA GLY A 134 -6.60 8.39 20.04
C GLY A 134 -5.96 9.42 20.99
N GLY A 135 -6.63 10.57 21.17
CA GLY A 135 -6.24 11.56 22.17
C GLY A 135 -4.83 12.13 22.00
N LEU A 136 -4.31 12.14 20.76
CA LEU A 136 -2.94 12.55 20.41
C LEU A 136 -1.82 11.67 21.00
N CYS A 137 -2.18 10.56 21.63
CA CYS A 137 -1.26 9.68 22.36
C CYS A 137 -1.28 8.23 21.86
N SER A 138 -2.22 7.88 20.97
CA SER A 138 -2.38 6.57 20.33
C SER A 138 -3.03 6.70 18.96
N GLY A 139 -3.05 5.61 18.19
CA GLY A 139 -3.70 5.52 16.89
C GLY A 139 -2.75 5.11 15.76
N TYR A 140 -3.34 4.65 14.65
CA TYR A 140 -2.62 4.14 13.48
C TYR A 140 -3.50 4.14 12.22
N ALA A 141 -3.02 4.76 11.14
CA ALA A 141 -3.76 4.85 9.86
C ALA A 141 -3.95 3.49 9.16
N GLY A 142 -3.06 2.53 9.40
CA GLY A 142 -3.17 1.17 8.84
C GLY A 142 -4.00 0.21 9.68
N ASN A 143 -4.73 0.71 10.68
CA ASN A 143 -5.65 -0.10 11.48
C ASN A 143 -6.78 -0.65 10.58
N PRO A 144 -7.09 -1.95 10.60
CA PRO A 144 -8.16 -2.53 9.78
C PRO A 144 -9.55 -1.92 9.99
N TYR A 145 -9.82 -1.33 11.16
CA TYR A 145 -11.06 -0.57 11.40
C TYR A 145 -11.22 0.66 10.50
N PHE A 146 -10.13 1.17 9.94
CA PHE A 146 -10.10 2.32 9.03
C PHE A 146 -9.94 1.90 7.56
N ASN A 147 -10.26 0.65 7.22
CA ASN A 147 -10.22 0.20 5.83
C ASN A 147 -11.21 0.99 4.96
N GLY A 148 -10.67 1.84 4.08
CA GLY A 148 -11.44 2.71 3.20
C GLY A 148 -12.11 2.04 2.00
N SER A 149 -11.94 0.72 1.78
CA SER A 149 -12.35 0.08 0.52
C SER A 149 -13.84 0.25 0.22
N LYS A 150 -14.71 -0.04 1.20
CA LYS A 150 -16.17 0.05 1.00
C LYS A 150 -16.62 1.48 0.67
N PHE A 151 -16.14 2.45 1.44
CA PHE A 151 -16.47 3.85 1.21
C PHE A 151 -15.92 4.34 -0.13
N ALA A 152 -14.74 3.86 -0.54
CA ALA A 152 -14.18 4.25 -1.82
C ALA A 152 -15.11 3.86 -2.98
N ILE A 153 -15.67 2.65 -2.95
CA ILE A 153 -16.65 2.17 -3.94
C ILE A 153 -17.91 3.02 -3.94
N GLU A 154 -18.46 3.33 -2.76
CA GLU A 154 -19.75 4.01 -2.64
C GLU A 154 -19.65 5.52 -2.93
N HIS A 155 -18.52 6.15 -2.63
CA HIS A 155 -18.43 7.61 -2.50
C HIS A 155 -17.19 8.28 -3.12
N GLY A 156 -16.12 7.57 -3.49
CA GLY A 156 -14.95 8.18 -4.13
C GLY A 156 -13.59 7.78 -3.56
N VAL A 157 -12.68 8.72 -3.32
CA VAL A 157 -11.31 8.42 -2.86
C VAL A 157 -11.16 8.73 -1.37
N ILE A 158 -10.47 7.86 -0.63
CA ILE A 158 -10.07 8.11 0.76
C ILE A 158 -8.55 8.19 0.87
N ASP A 159 -8.09 9.20 1.60
CA ASP A 159 -6.72 9.33 2.10
C ASP A 159 -6.74 9.30 3.63
N SER A 160 -5.84 8.53 4.27
CA SER A 160 -5.70 8.51 5.73
C SER A 160 -4.26 8.79 6.14
N TRP A 161 -4.07 9.72 7.09
CA TRP A 161 -2.75 10.14 7.59
C TRP A 161 -2.74 10.40 9.10
N PHE A 162 -1.57 10.73 9.65
CA PHE A 162 -1.41 11.19 11.03
C PHE A 162 -1.04 12.67 11.08
N MET A 163 -1.61 13.43 12.01
CA MET A 163 -1.23 14.83 12.24
C MET A 163 -0.64 14.97 13.65
N ARG A 164 0.63 15.36 13.73
CA ARG A 164 1.25 15.82 14.97
C ARG A 164 1.78 17.23 14.72
N SER A 165 1.07 18.22 15.24
CA SER A 165 1.51 19.62 15.37
C SER A 165 2.68 19.73 16.34
#